data_AF-A0A392SLI5-F1
#
_entry.id   AF-A0A392SLI5-F1
#
_cell.length_a   1.000
_cell.length_b   1.000
_cell.length_c   1.000
_cell.angle_alpha   90.00
_cell.angle_beta   90.00
_cell.angle_gamma   90.00
#
_symmetry.space_group_name_H-M   'P 1'
#
loop_
_entity.id
_entity.type
_entity.pdbx_description
1 polymer ?
#
loop_
_entity_poly.entity_id
_entity_poly.type
_entity_poly.pdbx_seq_one_letter_code
_entity_poly.pdbx_strand_id
1 'polypeptide(L)' 'MEVISDVHVEEVRVVQLFQDVFSSEIPGFPPVREMEFFIELHLGTGPISESPYRMAPAELTELKS' A
#
# COMPACT_ATOMS: atom_id res chain seq x y z
N MET A 1 -13.31 9.24 31.87
CA MET A 1 -13.27 8.94 30.42
C MET A 1 -12.71 7.54 30.33
N GLU A 2 -13.61 6.56 30.26
CA GLU A 2 -13.21 5.15 30.21
C GLU A 2 -12.53 4.89 28.88
N VAL A 3 -11.31 4.37 28.95
CA VAL A 3 -10.57 3.87 27.80
C VAL A 3 -11.38 2.69 27.28
N ILE A 4 -11.98 2.83 26.10
CA ILE A 4 -12.58 1.69 25.41
C ILE A 4 -11.42 0.75 25.15
N SER A 5 -11.48 -0.40 25.83
CA SER A 5 -10.52 -1.49 25.82
C SER A 5 -9.98 -1.77 24.43
N ASP A 6 -8.67 -1.99 24.34
CA ASP A 6 -7.96 -2.62 23.24
C ASP A 6 -8.79 -3.76 22.62
N VAL A 7 -9.58 -3.46 21.59
CA VAL A 7 -10.14 -4.50 20.73
C VAL A 7 -8.99 -4.96 19.87
N HIS A 8 -8.45 -6.12 20.19
CA HIS A 8 -7.52 -6.83 19.31
C HIS A 8 -8.20 -6.98 17.94
N VAL A 9 -7.56 -6.48 16.88
CA VAL A 9 -8.13 -6.48 15.52
C VAL A 9 -8.46 -7.90 15.07
N GLU A 10 -7.73 -8.88 15.61
CA GLU A 10 -7.90 -10.32 15.42
C GLU A 10 -9.22 -10.87 16.02
N GLU A 11 -9.83 -10.16 16.97
CA GLU A 11 -11.12 -10.52 17.59
C GLU A 11 -12.33 -10.00 16.80
N VAL A 12 -12.09 -9.11 15.82
CA VAL A 12 -13.16 -8.60 14.97
C VAL A 12 -13.63 -9.71 14.04
N ARG A 13 -14.92 -10.08 14.10
CA ARG A 13 -15.48 -11.20 13.32
C ARG A 13 -15.17 -11.12 11.83
N VAL A 14 -15.15 -9.93 11.24
CA VAL A 14 -14.82 -9.77 9.81
C VAL A 14 -13.36 -10.13 9.52
N VAL A 15 -12.43 -9.81 10.41
CA VAL A 15 -11.01 -10.14 10.27
C VAL A 15 -10.81 -11.65 10.36
N GLN A 16 -11.52 -12.31 11.28
CA GLN A 16 -11.50 -13.78 11.40
C GLN A 16 -12.04 -14.50 10.16
N LEU A 17 -13.02 -13.90 9.48
CA LEU A 17 -13.62 -14.47 8.26
C LEU A 17 -12.75 -14.25 7.01
N PHE A 18 -11.86 -13.27 7.03
CA PHE A 18 -11.06 -12.85 5.86
C PHE A 18 -9.57 -12.67 6.22
N GLN A 19 -8.97 -13.68 6.87
CA GLN A 19 -7.56 -13.64 7.30
C GLN A 19 -6.57 -13.49 6.14
N ASP A 20 -6.94 -13.95 4.95
CA ASP A 20 -6.21 -13.80 3.69
C ASP A 20 -6.22 -12.36 3.17
N VAL A 21 -7.26 -11.58 3.49
CA VAL A 21 -7.38 -10.16 3.14
C VAL A 21 -6.78 -9.27 4.23
N PHE A 22 -6.95 -9.65 5.49
CA PHE A 22 -6.46 -8.93 6.68
C PHE A 22 -5.27 -9.64 7.32
N SER A 23 -4.28 -10.01 6.50
CA SER A 23 -3.02 -10.56 6.99
C SER A 23 -2.20 -9.49 7.72
N SER A 24 -1.41 -9.91 8.72
CA SER A 24 -0.49 -9.01 9.45
C SER A 24 0.60 -8.43 8.54
N GLU A 25 0.91 -9.14 7.46
CA GLU A 25 1.82 -8.73 6.40
C GLU A 25 1.03 -8.36 5.15
N ILE A 26 1.46 -7.32 4.44
CA ILE A 26 0.85 -6.93 3.16
C ILE A 26 1.29 -7.95 2.10
N PRO A 27 0.37 -8.70 1.45
CA PRO A 27 0.73 -9.56 0.35
C PRO A 27 1.29 -8.68 -0.77
N GLY A 28 2.50 -9.00 -1.26
CA GLY A 28 3.35 -8.11 -2.07
C GLY A 28 2.67 -7.46 -3.27
N PHE A 29 2.99 -7.89 -4.50
CA PHE A 29 2.26 -7.37 -5.64
C PHE A 29 0.83 -7.91 -5.61
N PRO A 30 -0.18 -7.09 -5.98
CA PRO A 30 -1.52 -7.62 -6.17
C PRO A 30 -1.45 -8.77 -7.17
N PRO A 31 -2.35 -9.77 -7.04
CA PRO A 31 -2.47 -10.84 -8.02
C PRO A 31 -2.55 -10.27 -9.44
N VAL A 32 -2.07 -11.03 -10.42
CA VAL A 32 -2.23 -10.67 -11.84
C VAL A 32 -3.71 -10.35 -12.07
N ARG A 33 -3.99 -9.09 -12.37
CA ARG A 33 -5.35 -8.64 -12.62
C ARG A 33 -5.72 -9.10 -14.03
N GLU A 34 -6.95 -9.56 -14.21
CA GLU A 34 -7.45 -10.01 -15.52
C GLU A 34 -7.62 -8.87 -16.53
N MET A 35 -7.47 -7.62 -16.10
CA MET A 35 -7.67 -6.42 -16.91
C MET A 35 -6.48 -5.47 -16.77
N GLU A 36 -6.13 -4.85 -17.89
CA GLU A 36 -5.12 -3.78 -17.97
C GLU A 36 -5.70 -2.46 -17.45
N PHE A 37 -4.89 -1.71 -16.69
CA PHE A 37 -5.26 -0.38 -16.21
C PHE A 37 -4.74 0.66 -17.19
N PHE A 38 -5.62 1.54 -17.63
CA PHE A 38 -5.27 2.68 -18.48
C PHE A 38 -5.30 3.96 -17.65
N ILE A 39 -4.27 4.80 -17.81
CA ILE A 39 -4.25 6.15 -17.26
C ILE A 39 -4.64 7.09 -18.39
N GLU A 40 -5.86 7.60 -18.33
CA GLU A 40 -6.32 8.63 -19.24
C GLU A 40 -5.70 9.98 -18.85
N LEU A 41 -5.05 10.63 -19.82
CA LEU A 41 -4.48 11.95 -19.62
C LEU A 41 -5.40 13.00 -20.24
N HIS A 42 -5.44 14.19 -19.63
CA HIS A 42 -6.06 15.33 -20.27
C HIS A 42 -5.32 15.69 -21.56
N LEU A 43 -6.07 16.18 -22.56
CA LEU A 43 -5.48 16.60 -23.83
C LEU A 43 -4.40 17.67 -23.58
N GLY A 44 -3.21 17.44 -24.12
CA GLY A 44 -2.05 18.33 -23.95
C GLY A 44 -1.15 18.01 -22.76
N THR A 45 -1.47 17.01 -21.93
CA THR A 45 -0.54 16.53 -20.90
C THR A 45 0.66 15.84 -21.54
N GLY A 46 1.85 16.40 -21.33
CA GLY A 46 3.14 15.79 -21.70
C GLY A 46 3.76 14.97 -20.56
N PRO A 47 4.86 14.25 -20.83
CA PRO A 47 5.60 13.56 -19.78
C PRO A 47 6.22 14.56 -18.80
N ILE A 48 6.23 14.21 -17.52
CA ILE A 48 6.89 14.97 -16.45
C ILE A 48 8.27 14.35 -16.20
N SER A 49 9.29 15.19 -16.06
CA SER A 49 10.66 14.76 -15.77
C SER A 49 11.26 15.69 -14.72
N GLU A 50 11.27 15.23 -13.47
CA GLU A 50 11.84 15.95 -12.32
C GLU A 50 13.05 15.21 -11.78
N SER A 51 14.03 15.93 -11.23
CA SER A 51 15.19 15.31 -10.59
C SER A 51 14.79 14.59 -9.30
N PRO A 52 15.33 13.39 -9.00
CA PRO A 52 15.08 12.73 -7.72
C PRO A 52 15.48 13.60 -6.53
N TYR A 53 14.72 13.51 -5.44
CA TYR A 53 15.10 14.14 -4.18
C TYR A 53 16.39 13.53 -3.61
N ARG A 54 17.16 14.34 -2.89
CA ARG A 54 18.35 13.85 -2.16
C ARG A 54 17.88 13.07 -0.94
N MET A 55 18.34 11.82 -0.84
CA MET A 55 18.08 10.92 0.29
C MET A 55 19.40 10.53 0.96
N ALA A 56 19.36 10.25 2.26
CA ALA A 56 20.49 9.73 3.00
C ALA A 56 20.79 8.27 2.60
N PRO A 57 22.02 7.76 2.84
CA PRO A 57 22.37 6.38 2.50
C PRO A 57 21.48 5.31 3.14
N ALA A 58 20.98 5.56 4.36
CA ALA A 58 20.07 4.64 5.06
C ALA A 58 18.72 4.53 4.32
N GLU A 59 18.14 5.67 3.94
CA GLU A 59 16.87 5.74 3.19
C GLU A 59 16.98 5.07 1.81
N LEU A 60 18.11 5.24 1.12
CA LEU A 60 18.36 4.57 -0.15
C LEU A 60 18.48 3.03 0.00
N THR A 61 18.94 2.57 1.16
CA THR A 61 19.04 1.14 1.47
C THR A 61 17.64 0.56 1.70
N GLU A 62 16.80 1.28 2.45
CA GLU A 62 15.40 0.91 2.67
C GLU A 62 14.60 0.92 1.35
N LEU A 63 14.76 1.94 0.50
CA LEU A 63 14.05 2.05 -0.77
C LEU A 63 14.36 0.91 -1.75
N LYS A 64 15.55 0.32 -1.65
CA LYS A 64 15.98 -0.80 -2.51
C LYS A 64 15.45 -2.16 -2.00
N SER A 65 14.96 -2.23 -0.76
CA SER A 65 14.68 -3.49 -0.06
C SER A 65 13.39 -4.16 -0.50
#